data_AF-A0A9E0L523-F1
#
_entry.id   AF-A0A9E0L523-F1
#
_cell.length_a   1.000
_cell.length_b   1.000
_cell.length_c   1.000
_cell.angle_alpha   90.00
_cell.angle_beta   90.00
_cell.angle_gamma   90.00
#
_symmetry.space_group_name_H-M   'P 1'
#
loop_
_entity.id
_entity.type
_entity.pdbx_description
1 polymer ?
#
loop_
_entity_poly.entity_id
_entity_poly.type
_entity_poly.pdbx_seq_one_letter_code
_entity_poly.pdbx_strand_id
1 'polypeptide(L)'
;MAKLDEDYEWVEVESYLPDRTSGLHGKVHMRPLPGQRFPVDLHVECGRRLRKDYPVGTRFRVLAKLTDREGGGEYLYSSWQWKFEVLWRPDQPT
;
A
#
# COMPACT_ATOMS: atom_id res chain seq x y z
N MET A 1 -17.33 -10.26 -2.16
CA MET A 1 -17.23 -10.86 -0.81
C MET A 1 -15.76 -10.94 -0.38
N ALA A 2 -15.39 -10.38 0.78
CA ALA A 2 -14.05 -10.58 1.33
C ALA A 2 -13.91 -12.06 1.74
N LYS A 3 -12.93 -12.78 1.17
CA LYS A 3 -12.59 -14.13 1.61
C LYS A 3 -12.33 -14.10 3.13
N LEU A 4 -12.94 -15.05 3.85
CA LEU A 4 -12.95 -15.10 5.32
C LEU A 4 -11.60 -15.46 5.96
N ASP A 5 -10.55 -15.72 5.17
CA ASP A 5 -9.37 -16.47 5.62
C ASP A 5 -8.01 -15.77 5.40
N GLU A 6 -7.99 -14.53 4.92
CA GLU A 6 -6.73 -13.78 4.82
C GLU A 6 -6.53 -12.98 6.11
N ASP A 7 -5.71 -13.55 7.00
CA ASP A 7 -5.20 -12.87 8.19
C ASP A 7 -4.52 -11.55 7.82
N TYR A 8 -4.67 -10.57 8.69
CA TYR A 8 -3.94 -9.33 8.55
C TYR A 8 -2.46 -9.55 8.87
N GLU A 9 -1.59 -9.24 7.91
CA GLU A 9 -0.15 -9.34 8.05
C GLU A 9 0.53 -7.98 7.92
N TRP A 10 1.72 -7.85 8.50
CA TRP A 10 2.54 -6.66 8.35
C TRP A 10 3.23 -6.68 6.99
N VAL A 11 2.94 -5.66 6.19
CA VAL A 11 3.49 -5.50 4.84
C VAL A 11 4.28 -4.20 4.77
N GLU A 12 5.49 -4.28 4.23
CA GLU A 12 6.29 -3.11 3.91
C GLU A 12 5.90 -2.59 2.53
N VAL A 13 5.64 -1.30 2.44
CA VAL A 13 5.09 -0.66 1.24
C VAL A 13 5.82 0.63 0.96
N GLU A 14 5.85 1.04 -0.31
CA GLU A 14 6.37 2.34 -0.70
C GLU A 14 5.36 3.16 -1.50
N SER A 15 5.43 4.48 -1.30
CA SER A 15 4.68 5.43 -2.12
C SER A 15 5.39 5.64 -3.47
N TYR A 16 4.65 5.63 -4.57
CA TYR A 16 5.19 5.83 -5.91
C TYR A 16 4.23 6.63 -6.80
N LEU A 17 4.76 7.18 -7.91
CA LEU A 17 3.96 7.80 -8.96
C LEU A 17 3.81 6.78 -10.10
N PRO A 18 2.61 6.25 -10.37
CA PRO A 18 2.41 5.36 -11.50
C PRO A 18 2.42 6.12 -12.83
N ASP A 19 2.95 5.50 -13.88
CA ASP A 19 2.89 6.03 -15.25
C ASP A 19 1.46 6.10 -15.81
N ARG A 20 0.56 5.23 -15.33
CA ARG A 20 -0.86 5.21 -15.71
C ARG A 20 -1.71 4.99 -14.47
N THR A 21 -2.74 5.80 -14.29
CA THR A 21 -3.60 5.71 -13.11
C THR A 21 -4.81 4.79 -13.29
N SER A 22 -5.04 4.18 -14.46
CA SER A 22 -6.09 3.17 -14.76
C SER A 22 -7.35 3.19 -13.86
N GLY A 23 -8.04 4.32 -13.77
CA GLY A 23 -9.29 4.47 -13.00
C GLY A 23 -9.13 4.59 -11.47
N LEU A 24 -7.91 4.54 -10.95
CA LEU A 24 -7.61 4.80 -9.55
C LEU A 24 -7.41 6.31 -9.30
N HIS A 25 -8.00 6.81 -8.21
CA HIS A 25 -7.93 8.23 -7.86
C HIS A 25 -6.63 8.60 -7.15
N GLY A 26 -6.06 9.75 -7.51
CA GLY A 26 -4.87 10.32 -6.88
C GLY A 26 -3.58 10.08 -7.66
N LYS A 27 -2.60 10.97 -7.46
CA LYS A 27 -1.29 10.91 -8.13
C LYS A 27 -0.32 9.93 -7.49
N VAL A 28 -0.42 9.76 -6.16
CA VAL A 28 0.48 8.91 -5.38
C VAL A 28 -0.23 7.61 -5.02
N HIS A 29 0.42 6.50 -5.32
CA HIS A 29 -0.07 5.14 -5.08
C HIS A 29 0.88 4.40 -4.15
N MET A 30 0.42 3.27 -3.62
CA MET A 30 1.23 2.43 -2.74
C MET A 30 1.35 1.03 -3.35
N ARG A 31 2.54 0.44 -3.21
CA ARG A 31 2.85 -0.93 -3.65
C ARG A 31 3.68 -1.65 -2.58
N PRO A 32 3.65 -2.99 -2.51
CA PRO A 32 4.59 -3.76 -1.71
C PRO A 32 6.04 -3.49 -2.12
N LEU A 33 6.96 -3.52 -1.16
CA LEU A 33 8.39 -3.61 -1.45
C LEU A 33 8.73 -4.99 -2.06
N PRO A 34 9.72 -5.05 -2.97
CA PRO A 34 10.19 -6.31 -3.53
C PRO A 34 10.76 -7.25 -2.46
N GLY A 35 10.69 -8.56 -2.71
CA GLY A 35 11.22 -9.59 -1.80
C GLY A 35 10.26 -10.03 -0.69
N GLN A 36 9.04 -9.50 -0.68
CA GLN A 36 7.95 -9.95 0.20
C GLN A 36 7.05 -10.98 -0.50
N ARG A 37 6.05 -11.47 0.25
CA ARG A 37 5.03 -12.40 -0.23
C ARG A 37 4.19 -11.84 -1.39
N PHE A 38 3.98 -10.52 -1.40
CA PHE A 38 3.10 -9.85 -2.35
C PHE A 38 3.88 -9.25 -3.53
N PRO A 39 3.34 -9.34 -4.76
CA PRO A 39 4.00 -8.77 -5.93
C PRO A 39 3.99 -7.23 -5.89
N VAL A 40 5.03 -6.61 -6.46
CA VAL A 40 5.21 -5.14 -6.46
C VAL A 40 4.23 -4.39 -7.37
N ASP A 41 3.56 -5.10 -8.27
CA ASP A 41 2.48 -4.57 -9.10
C ASP A 41 1.12 -4.56 -8.36
N LEU A 42 1.03 -5.22 -7.20
CA LEU A 42 -0.21 -5.26 -6.42
C LEU A 42 -0.54 -3.88 -5.85
N HIS A 43 -1.78 -3.44 -6.06
CA HIS A 43 -2.24 -2.18 -5.51
C HIS A 43 -2.44 -2.29 -3.99
N VAL A 44 -1.95 -1.31 -3.24
CA VAL A 44 -2.23 -1.18 -1.80
C VAL A 44 -3.19 -0.03 -1.56
N GLU A 45 -4.39 -0.36 -1.12
CA GLU A 45 -5.36 0.60 -0.63
C GLU A 45 -5.08 0.90 0.85
N CYS A 46 -4.79 2.16 1.14
CA CYS A 46 -4.40 2.62 2.47
C CYS A 46 -5.03 3.96 2.83
N GLY A 47 -4.84 4.40 4.08
CA GLY A 47 -5.21 5.75 4.52
C GLY A 47 -4.60 6.85 3.62
N ARG A 48 -5.39 7.89 3.32
CA ARG A 48 -4.96 9.03 2.48
C ARG A 48 -3.76 9.78 3.06
N ARG A 49 -3.57 9.71 4.39
CA ARG A 49 -2.48 10.34 5.12
C ARG A 49 -1.10 9.89 4.63
N LEU A 50 -0.91 8.59 4.38
CA LEU A 50 0.37 8.04 3.91
C LEU A 50 0.77 8.60 2.54
N ARG A 51 -0.23 8.99 1.72
CA ARG A 51 -0.03 9.52 0.36
C ARG A 51 0.08 11.05 0.31
N LYS A 52 -0.32 11.75 1.38
CA LYS A 52 -0.42 13.22 1.42
C LYS A 52 0.60 13.88 2.35
N ASP A 53 0.88 13.24 3.49
CA ASP A 53 1.70 13.82 4.55
C ASP A 53 3.19 13.51 4.38
N TYR A 54 3.53 12.59 3.48
CA TYR A 54 4.88 12.07 3.26
C TYR A 54 5.28 12.22 1.79
N PRO A 55 6.57 12.45 1.50
CA PRO A 55 7.04 12.50 0.12
C PRO A 55 6.89 11.16 -0.61
N VAL A 56 6.82 11.23 -1.94
CA VAL A 56 6.86 10.04 -2.80
C VAL A 56 8.19 9.32 -2.58
N GLY A 57 8.15 7.99 -2.44
CA GLY A 57 9.29 7.13 -2.14
C GLY A 57 9.40 6.77 -0.65
N THR A 58 8.59 7.35 0.23
CA THR A 58 8.55 6.93 1.64
C THR A 58 8.14 5.47 1.77
N ARG A 59 8.87 4.74 2.62
CA ARG A 59 8.60 3.34 2.95
C ARG A 59 7.90 3.25 4.30
N PHE A 60 6.87 2.43 4.36
CA PHE A 60 6.05 2.23 5.54
C PHE A 60 5.92 0.75 5.84
N ARG A 61 5.67 0.42 7.10
CA ARG A 61 5.12 -0.88 7.50
C ARG A 61 3.66 -0.69 7.88
N VAL A 62 2.77 -1.38 7.20
CA VAL A 62 1.32 -1.29 7.40
C VAL A 62 0.73 -2.65 7.70
N LEU A 63 -0.36 -2.69 8.45
CA LEU A 63 -1.15 -3.90 8.62
C LEU A 63 -2.12 -4.01 7.43
N ALA A 64 -2.02 -5.06 6.63
CA ALA A 64 -2.85 -5.25 5.45
C ALA A 64 -3.30 -6.70 5.30
N LYS A 65 -4.35 -6.93 4.51
CA LYS A 65 -4.74 -8.27 4.06
C LYS A 65 -4.90 -8.28 2.55
N LEU A 66 -4.73 -9.45 1.93
CA LEU A 66 -5.14 -9.64 0.54
C LEU A 66 -6.66 -9.63 0.46
N THR A 67 -7.17 -8.87 -0.49
CA THR A 67 -8.60 -8.75 -0.77
C THR A 67 -8.80 -8.82 -2.27
N ASP A 68 -9.92 -9.38 -2.69
CA ASP A 68 -10.33 -9.41 -4.10
C ASP A 68 -11.46 -8.41 -4.32
N ARG A 69 -11.41 -7.69 -5.43
CA ARG A 69 -12.58 -6.97 -5.95
C ARG A 69 -13.39 -7.95 -6.77
N GLU A 70 -14.70 -8.04 -6.56
CA GLU A 70 -15.57 -8.91 -7.37
C GLU A 70 -15.37 -8.65 -8.88
N GLY A 71 -14.61 -9.53 -9.54
CA GLY A 71 -14.23 -9.43 -10.96
C GLY A 71 -13.13 -8.41 -11.32
N GLY A 72 -12.52 -7.74 -10.34
CA GLY A 72 -11.56 -6.64 -10.53
C GLY A 72 -10.12 -6.93 -10.09
N GLY A 73 -9.85 -8.16 -9.65
CA GLY A 73 -8.52 -8.63 -9.24
C GLY A 73 -8.18 -8.34 -7.78
N GLU A 74 -7.00 -8.83 -7.39
CA GLU A 74 -6.48 -8.78 -6.03
C GLU A 74 -5.85 -7.43 -5.71
N TYR A 75 -5.95 -7.01 -4.44
CA TYR A 75 -5.32 -5.82 -3.89
C TYR A 75 -5.08 -6.01 -2.39
N LEU A 76 -4.14 -5.26 -1.82
CA LEU A 76 -3.97 -5.20 -0.37
C LEU A 76 -4.84 -4.10 0.21
N TYR A 77 -5.55 -4.42 1.28
CA TYR A 77 -6.36 -3.45 2.02
C TYR A 77 -5.78 -3.20 3.41
N SER A 78 -5.48 -1.94 3.71
CA SER A 78 -5.11 -1.43 5.04
C SER A 78 -6.10 -0.36 5.46
N SER A 79 -6.74 -0.53 6.62
CA SER A 79 -7.67 0.48 7.14
C SER A 79 -6.94 1.78 7.49
N TRP A 80 -7.62 2.92 7.27
CA TRP A 80 -7.09 4.26 7.55
C TRP A 80 -6.90 4.56 9.04
N GLN A 81 -7.57 3.79 9.92
CA GLN A 81 -7.50 3.94 11.38
C GLN A 81 -6.32 3.18 12.01
N TRP A 82 -5.63 2.35 11.24
CA TRP A 82 -4.59 1.48 11.77
C TRP A 82 -3.26 2.18 11.90
N LYS A 83 -2.48 1.68 12.87
CA LYS A 83 -1.12 2.14 13.08
C LYS A 83 -0.25 1.70 11.89
N PHE A 84 0.66 2.57 11.53
CA PHE A 84 1.71 2.30 10.56
C PHE A 84 3.03 2.80 11.13
N GLU A 85 4.12 2.20 10.67
CA GLU A 85 5.48 2.62 11.01
C GLU A 85 6.11 3.24 9.76
N VAL A 86 6.89 4.31 9.94
CA VAL A 86 7.68 4.90 8.85
C VAL A 86 9.06 4.26 8.91
N LEU A 87 9.41 3.49 7.88
CA LEU A 87 10.68 2.75 7.83
C LEU A 87 11.80 3.60 7.24
N TRP A 88 11.48 4.38 6.20
CA TRP A 88 12.46 5.21 5.52
C TRP A 88 11.80 6.39 4.81
N ARG A 89 12.47 7.53 4.82
CA ARG A 89 12.02 8.78 4.19
C ARG A 89 13.09 9.33 3.24
N PRO A 90 12.74 9.68 2.00
CA PRO A 90 13.69 10.28 1.05
C PRO A 90 14.12 11.70 1.44
N ASP A 91 13.33 12.39 2.27
CA ASP A 91 13.63 13.75 2.73
C ASP A 91 14.48 13.80 4.01
N GLN A 92 14.82 12.64 4.59
CA GLN A 92 15.66 12.56 5.78
C GLN A 92 16.99 11.85 5.47
N PRO A 93 18.14 12.44 5.86
CA PRO A 93 19.40 11.72 5.78
C PRO A 93 19.36 10.50 6.72
N THR A 94 19.88 9.38 6.22
CA THR A 94 19.99 8.10 6.95
C THR A 94 21.10 8.17 8.00
#